data_AF-A0A942SA56-F1
#
_entry.id   AF-A0A942SA56-F1
#
_cell.length_a   1.000
_cell.length_b   1.000
_cell.length_c   1.000
_cell.angle_alpha   90.00
_cell.angle_beta   90.00
_cell.angle_gamma   90.00
#
_symmetry.space_group_name_H-M   'P 1'
#
loop_
_entity.id
_entity.type
_entity.pdbx_description
1 polymer ?
#
loop_
_entity_poly.entity_id
_entity_poly.type
_entity_poly.pdbx_seq_one_letter_code
_entity_poly.pdbx_strand_id
1 'polypeptide(L)' 'MGKGDKKTRRGKIVMGSYGVRRPRKNATTNAIAVTEKISAKKIAKKAVK' A
#
# COMPACT_ATOMS: atom_id res chain seq x y z
N MET A 1 -14.99 -7.54 -5.98
CA MET A 1 -14.36 -6.40 -5.25
C MET A 1 -15.46 -5.48 -4.72
N GLY A 2 -15.82 -5.59 -3.44
CA GLY A 2 -17.03 -4.99 -2.86
C GLY A 2 -16.77 -3.83 -1.91
N LYS A 3 -17.86 -3.20 -1.43
CA LYS A 3 -17.83 -2.09 -0.47
C LYS A 3 -17.29 -2.49 0.91
N GLY A 4 -17.36 -3.77 1.28
CA GLY A 4 -16.87 -4.28 2.57
C GLY A 4 -15.39 -4.67 2.61
N ASP A 5 -14.71 -4.76 1.47
CA ASP A 5 -13.34 -5.26 1.43
C ASP A 5 -12.31 -4.17 1.77
N LYS A 6 -11.76 -4.24 2.98
CA LYS A 6 -10.76 -3.29 3.51
C LYS A 6 -9.45 -3.25 2.75
N LYS A 7 -9.13 -4.29 1.99
CA LYS A 7 -7.91 -4.33 1.17
C LYS A 7 -8.10 -3.62 -0.16
N THR A 8 -9.29 -3.22 -0.53
CA THR A 8 -9.60 -2.67 -1.86
C THR A 8 -9.75 -1.15 -1.83
N ARG A 9 -9.53 -0.49 -2.98
CA ARG A 9 -9.77 0.95 -3.09
C ARG A 9 -11.23 1.30 -2.81
N ARG A 10 -12.18 0.52 -3.36
CA ARG A 10 -13.63 0.71 -3.15
C ARG A 10 -14.03 0.56 -1.68
N GLY A 11 -13.59 -0.50 -0.99
CA GLY A 11 -13.92 -0.64 0.44
C GLY A 11 -13.26 0.42 1.32
N LYS A 12 -12.03 0.84 1.00
CA LYS A 12 -11.38 1.97 1.68
C LYS A 12 -12.09 3.31 1.46
N ILE A 13 -12.69 3.53 0.29
CA ILE A 13 -13.53 4.72 0.04
C ILE A 13 -14.74 4.70 0.97
N VAL A 14 -15.46 3.58 1.04
CA VAL A 14 -16.69 3.45 1.82
C VAL A 14 -16.44 3.60 3.32
N MET A 15 -15.37 2.99 3.84
CA MET A 15 -15.03 3.13 5.25
C MET A 15 -14.26 4.42 5.58
N GLY A 16 -13.96 5.26 4.59
CA GLY A 16 -13.19 6.50 4.79
C GLY A 16 -11.69 6.31 5.11
N SER A 17 -11.19 5.08 5.20
CA SER A 17 -9.79 4.80 5.53
C SER A 17 -8.83 5.02 4.36
N TYR A 18 -7.54 5.22 4.67
CA TYR A 18 -6.48 5.41 3.68
C TYR A 18 -5.50 4.22 3.66
N GLY A 19 -4.56 4.26 2.73
CA GLY A 19 -3.40 3.37 2.71
C GLY A 19 -2.92 3.16 1.28
N VAL A 20 -2.07 2.16 1.05
CA VAL A 20 -1.36 1.97 -0.22
C VAL A 20 -2.29 2.03 -1.45
N ARG A 21 -3.45 1.38 -1.40
CA ARG A 21 -4.41 1.35 -2.53
C ARG A 21 -5.35 2.56 -2.62
N ARG A 22 -5.45 3.40 -1.58
CA ARG A 22 -6.19 4.69 -1.53
C ARG A 22 -5.32 5.75 -0.83
N PRO A 23 -4.27 6.26 -1.51
CA PRO A 23 -3.39 7.29 -0.95
C PRO A 23 -4.07 8.66 -0.93
N ARG A 24 -3.59 9.57 -0.06
CA ARG A 24 -3.96 10.99 -0.10
C ARG A 24 -3.22 11.67 -1.26
N LYS A 25 -3.77 12.76 -1.81
CA LYS A 25 -3.19 13.49 -2.96
C LYS A 25 -1.72 13.88 -2.74
N ASN A 26 -1.32 14.20 -1.52
CA ASN A 26 0.05 14.60 -1.18
C ASN A 26 0.92 13.43 -0.70
N ALA A 27 0.36 12.22 -0.63
CA ALA A 27 1.04 11.01 -0.17
C ALA A 27 1.51 10.11 -1.32
N THR A 28 1.19 10.47 -2.57
CA THR A 28 1.60 9.71 -3.78
C THR A 28 3.12 9.74 -3.97
N THR A 29 3.78 10.83 -3.60
CA THR A 29 5.24 10.96 -3.59
C THR A 29 5.89 9.98 -2.60
N ASN A 30 5.29 9.80 -1.42
CA ASN A 30 5.82 8.92 -0.37
C ASN A 30 5.45 7.44 -0.58
N ALA A 31 4.32 7.13 -1.22
CA ALA A 31 3.86 5.75 -1.41
C ALA A 31 4.76 4.95 -2.35
N ILE A 32 5.31 5.58 -3.39
CA ILE A 32 6.25 4.97 -4.33
C ILE A 32 7.59 4.66 -3.63
N ALA A 33 8.07 5.60 -2.81
CA ALA A 33 9.30 5.43 -2.03
C ALA A 33 9.21 4.30 -0.99
N VAL A 34 8.03 4.04 -0.40
CA VAL A 34 7.83 2.94 0.54
C VAL A 34 7.80 1.59 -0.18
N THR A 35 7.25 1.51 -1.40
CA THR A 35 7.24 0.25 -2.17
C THR A 35 8.65 -0.20 -2.57
N GLU A 36 9.53 0.72 -2.93
CA GLU A 36 10.93 0.42 -3.27
C GLU A 36 11.75 -0.02 -2.04
N LYS A 37 11.53 0.60 -0.89
CA LYS A 37 12.23 0.20 0.35
C LYS A 37 11.80 -1.18 0.85
N ILE A 38 10.54 -1.56 0.66
CA ILE A 38 10.04 -2.88 1.08
C ILE A 38 10.49 -3.98 0.11
N SER A 39 10.55 -3.71 -1.20
CA SER A 39 11.06 -4.68 -2.17
C SER A 39 12.55 -4.97 -1.94
N ALA A 40 13.37 -3.94 -1.73
CA ALA A 40 14.80 -4.10 -1.40
C ALA A 40 15.02 -4.91 -0.11
N LYS A 41 14.23 -4.65 0.94
CA LYS A 41 14.34 -5.37 2.23
C LYS A 41 13.87 -6.83 2.14
N LYS A 42 12.92 -7.15 1.25
CA LYS A 42 12.48 -8.52 0.99
C LYS A 42 13.51 -9.31 0.18
N ILE A 43 14.16 -8.68 -0.78
CA ILE A 43 15.22 -9.31 -1.59
C ILE A 43 16.43 -9.64 -0.71
N ALA A 44 16.86 -8.71 0.15
CA ALA A 44 17.96 -8.92 1.09
C ALA A 44 17.70 -10.06 2.09
N LYS A 45 16.46 -10.19 2.61
CA LYS A 45 16.10 -11.29 3.53
C LYS A 45 15.99 -12.66 2.86
N LYS A 46 15.77 -12.70 1.54
CA LYS A 46 15.65 -13.95 0.78
C LYS A 46 17.01 -14.50 0.34
N ALA A 47 18.04 -13.66 0.24
CA ALA A 47 19.40 -14.06 -0.12
C ALA A 47 20.22 -14.64 1.06
N VAL A 48 19.75 -14.45 2.30
CA VAL A 48 20.42 -14.89 3.53
C VAL A 48 19.83 -16.19 4.08
N LYS A 49 18.74 -16.70 3.48
CA LYS A 49 18.11 -17.99 3.82
C LYS A 49 18.39 -19.00 2.71
#